data_AF-A0A6P0R6W8-F1
#
_entry.id   AF-A0A6P0R6W8-F1
#
_cell.length_a   1.000
_cell.length_b   1.000
_cell.length_c   1.000
_cell.angle_alpha   90.00
_cell.angle_beta   90.00
_cell.angle_gamma   90.00
#
_symmetry.space_group_name_H-M   'P 1'
#
loop_
_entity.id
_entity.type
_entity.pdbx_description
1 polymer ?
#
loop_
_entity_poly.entity_id
_entity_poly.type
_entity_poly.pdbx_seq_one_letter_code
_entity_poly.pdbx_strand_id
1 'polypeptide(L)'
;MKSGLSNDPGLMKSLLLHSIDIGLVLALIYMVLVIIGERRTLWMVRGFIVLMLASALSHWAGLRLLSFALNSLVIGSAVSMAVILQSEFRRFLEQLGQGEILQMFGHNRRNLPESDNIIDEIVEAIKQLSQNRIGALLIIETNGPIDERDFSVPGVKLNAELSKELLQTIFQPKTLLHDGAVLIREHKIISAGVILPLSERIASRQLGTRHRAAMGITEQVEKCLCIVVSEETGSISLAEKGTLNRPLTGNKLKELLEERLFLSGSEKSTKSLPLVNIGRQIGSKGSELISWVFHQSPSGPRKKR
;
A
#
# COMPACT_ATOMS: atom_id res chain seq x y z
N MET A 1 -40.89 36.09 -31.23
CA MET A 1 -41.65 35.20 -30.33
C MET A 1 -40.69 34.21 -29.68
N LYS A 2 -40.69 34.15 -28.35
CA LYS A 2 -39.90 33.21 -27.54
C LYS A 2 -40.68 31.90 -27.43
N SER A 3 -40.24 30.82 -28.06
CA SER A 3 -40.55 29.44 -27.67
C SER A 3 -39.45 29.03 -26.68
N GLY A 4 -39.73 28.78 -25.40
CA GLY A 4 -40.59 27.70 -24.94
C GLY A 4 -39.74 26.47 -24.68
N LEU A 5 -38.70 26.61 -23.83
CA LEU A 5 -37.86 25.50 -23.37
C LEU A 5 -38.64 24.76 -22.27
N SER A 6 -39.51 23.83 -22.67
CA SER A 6 -40.18 22.91 -21.74
C SER A 6 -39.14 21.96 -21.17
N ASN A 7 -38.91 22.05 -19.85
CA ASN A 7 -38.15 21.06 -19.09
C ASN A 7 -38.93 19.74 -19.08
N ASP A 8 -38.65 18.86 -20.03
CA ASP A 8 -39.18 17.50 -20.03
C ASP A 8 -38.50 16.66 -18.92
N PRO A 9 -39.23 16.22 -17.87
CA PRO A 9 -38.65 15.50 -16.75
C PRO A 9 -38.10 14.11 -17.12
N GLY A 10 -38.43 13.60 -18.31
CA GLY A 10 -37.88 12.34 -18.86
C GLY A 10 -36.44 12.47 -19.35
N LEU A 11 -36.08 13.58 -20.01
CA LEU A 11 -34.72 13.82 -20.50
C LEU A 11 -33.75 14.04 -19.34
N MET A 12 -34.16 14.79 -18.32
CA MET A 12 -33.33 15.05 -17.14
C MET A 12 -33.07 13.78 -16.32
N LYS A 13 -34.05 12.87 -16.22
CA LYS A 13 -33.87 11.55 -15.59
C LYS A 13 -32.93 10.64 -16.40
N SER A 14 -33.05 10.63 -17.73
CA SER A 14 -32.17 9.86 -18.59
C SER A 14 -30.72 10.34 -18.48
N LEU A 15 -30.47 11.64 -18.52
CA LEU A 15 -29.14 12.23 -18.37
C LEU A 15 -28.54 11.94 -16.98
N LEU A 16 -29.36 12.01 -15.92
CA LEU A 16 -28.93 11.63 -14.57
C LEU A 16 -28.51 10.16 -14.47
N LEU A 17 -29.31 9.25 -15.06
CA LEU A 17 -28.98 7.83 -15.08
C LEU A 17 -27.69 7.55 -15.86
N HIS A 18 -27.50 8.19 -17.02
CA HIS A 18 -26.26 8.02 -17.81
C HIS A 18 -25.04 8.60 -17.09
N SER A 19 -25.19 9.72 -16.37
CA SER A 19 -24.11 10.33 -15.60
C SER A 19 -23.71 9.46 -14.40
N ILE A 20 -24.70 8.87 -13.71
CA ILE A 20 -24.47 7.92 -12.62
C ILE A 20 -23.81 6.65 -13.16
N ASP A 21 -24.27 6.14 -14.29
CA ASP A 21 -23.71 4.93 -14.91
C ASP A 21 -22.25 5.14 -15.34
N ILE A 22 -21.95 6.25 -16.01
CA ILE A 22 -20.57 6.66 -16.34
C ILE A 22 -19.72 6.83 -15.08
N GLY A 23 -20.25 7.48 -14.03
CA GLY A 23 -19.56 7.66 -12.77
C GLY A 23 -19.26 6.33 -12.06
N LEU A 24 -20.19 5.38 -12.14
CA LEU A 24 -20.06 4.05 -11.54
C LEU A 24 -19.06 3.20 -12.31
N VAL A 25 -19.07 3.26 -13.64
CA VAL A 25 -18.04 2.64 -14.50
C VAL A 25 -16.67 3.25 -14.23
N LEU A 26 -16.56 4.57 -14.09
CA LEU A 26 -15.29 5.25 -13.79
C LEU A 26 -14.78 4.88 -12.39
N ALA A 27 -15.68 4.80 -11.40
CA ALA A 27 -15.35 4.37 -10.05
C ALA A 27 -14.91 2.89 -10.03
N LEU A 28 -15.56 2.03 -10.79
CA LEU A 28 -15.21 0.62 -10.92
C LEU A 28 -13.83 0.45 -11.58
N ILE A 29 -13.56 1.18 -12.66
CA ILE A 29 -12.25 1.21 -13.31
C ILE A 29 -11.18 1.75 -12.36
N TYR A 30 -11.45 2.85 -11.66
CA TYR A 30 -10.54 3.42 -10.67
C TYR A 30 -10.25 2.44 -9.54
N MET A 31 -11.28 1.75 -9.03
CA MET A 31 -11.14 0.75 -7.98
C MET A 31 -10.29 -0.43 -8.44
N VAL A 32 -10.53 -0.94 -9.66
CA VAL A 32 -9.69 -1.99 -10.28
C VAL A 32 -8.24 -1.51 -10.42
N LEU A 33 -8.00 -0.26 -10.85
CA LEU A 33 -6.66 0.29 -11.00
C LEU A 33 -5.92 0.48 -9.67
N VAL A 34 -6.62 0.86 -8.61
CA VAL A 34 -6.02 1.04 -7.26
C VAL A 34 -5.69 -0.30 -6.63
N ILE A 35 -6.48 -1.34 -6.90
CA ILE A 35 -6.30 -2.69 -6.35
C ILE A 35 -5.15 -3.43 -7.05
N ILE A 36 -4.89 -3.12 -8.32
CA ILE A 36 -3.72 -3.61 -9.04
C ILE A 36 -2.49 -2.82 -8.55
N GLY A 37 -2.00 -3.15 -7.36
CA GLY A 37 -0.88 -2.49 -6.68
C GLY A 37 0.50 -2.75 -7.31
N GLU A 38 0.56 -3.52 -8.38
CA GLU A 38 1.79 -4.01 -8.97
C GLU A 38 2.12 -3.26 -10.27
N ARG A 39 3.27 -2.57 -10.28
CA ARG A 39 3.71 -1.78 -11.44
C ARG A 39 3.69 -2.61 -12.72
N ARG A 40 4.12 -3.88 -12.66
CA ARG A 40 4.18 -4.81 -13.80
C ARG A 40 2.80 -5.08 -14.41
N THR A 41 1.80 -5.35 -13.59
CA THR A 41 0.42 -5.63 -14.05
C THR A 41 -0.23 -4.38 -14.64
N LEU A 42 0.06 -3.18 -14.09
CA LEU A 42 -0.37 -1.92 -14.70
C LEU A 42 0.20 -1.69 -16.11
N TRP A 43 1.45 -2.07 -16.37
CA TRP A 43 2.03 -2.00 -17.73
C TRP A 43 1.31 -2.93 -18.71
N MET A 44 0.98 -4.16 -18.29
CA MET A 44 0.25 -5.13 -19.11
C MET A 44 -1.18 -4.64 -19.43
N VAL A 45 -1.90 -4.11 -18.43
CA VAL A 45 -3.25 -3.57 -18.60
C VAL A 45 -3.24 -2.34 -19.52
N ARG A 46 -2.28 -1.41 -19.33
CA ARG A 46 -2.11 -0.26 -20.23
C ARG A 46 -1.82 -0.71 -21.67
N GLY A 47 -0.95 -1.70 -21.86
CA GLY A 47 -0.66 -2.27 -23.17
C GLY A 47 -1.92 -2.86 -23.83
N PHE A 48 -2.73 -3.59 -23.07
CA PHE A 48 -4.00 -4.13 -23.56
C PHE A 48 -5.02 -3.04 -23.92
N ILE A 49 -5.12 -1.97 -23.14
CA ILE A 49 -5.97 -0.80 -23.44
C ILE A 49 -5.51 -0.11 -24.73
N VAL A 50 -4.19 0.11 -24.90
CA VAL A 50 -3.63 0.68 -26.13
C VAL A 50 -3.96 -0.20 -27.33
N LEU A 51 -3.85 -1.52 -27.19
CA LEU A 51 -4.19 -2.47 -28.24
C LEU A 51 -5.69 -2.42 -28.60
N MET A 52 -6.58 -2.36 -27.61
CA MET A 52 -8.02 -2.17 -27.80
C MET A 52 -8.33 -0.87 -28.54
N LEU A 53 -7.69 0.25 -28.16
CA LEU A 53 -7.85 1.54 -28.83
C LEU A 53 -7.34 1.48 -30.26
N ALA A 54 -6.17 0.89 -30.51
CA ALA A 54 -5.63 0.73 -31.86
C ALA A 54 -6.57 -0.12 -32.75
N SER A 55 -7.16 -1.19 -32.20
CA SER A 55 -8.15 -2.02 -32.89
C SER A 55 -9.42 -1.22 -33.23
N ALA A 56 -9.94 -0.43 -32.28
CA ALA A 56 -11.09 0.43 -32.49
C ALA A 56 -10.84 1.53 -33.54
N LEU A 57 -9.67 2.18 -33.49
CA LEU A 57 -9.26 3.16 -34.50
C LEU A 57 -9.13 2.52 -35.88
N SER A 58 -8.55 1.32 -35.97
CA SER A 58 -8.44 0.57 -37.23
C SER A 58 -9.80 0.20 -37.81
N HIS A 59 -10.78 -0.14 -36.96
CA HIS A 59 -12.15 -0.41 -37.38
C HIS A 59 -12.83 0.86 -37.90
N TRP A 60 -12.65 1.99 -37.20
CA TRP A 60 -13.19 3.28 -37.62
C TRP A 60 -12.56 3.79 -38.93
N ALA A 61 -11.25 3.57 -39.12
CA ALA A 61 -10.52 3.93 -40.33
C ALA A 61 -10.79 2.98 -41.53
N GLY A 62 -11.55 1.90 -41.35
CA GLY A 62 -11.90 0.97 -42.42
C GLY A 62 -10.77 0.05 -42.90
N LEU A 63 -9.67 -0.05 -42.16
CA LEU A 63 -8.49 -0.86 -42.52
C LEU A 63 -8.76 -2.35 -42.27
N ARG A 64 -9.31 -3.07 -43.26
CA ARG A 64 -9.81 -4.45 -43.11
C ARG A 64 -8.76 -5.48 -42.64
N LEU A 65 -7.55 -5.44 -43.21
CA LEU A 65 -6.47 -6.38 -42.85
C LEU A 65 -5.92 -6.09 -41.45
N LEU A 66 -5.70 -4.80 -41.15
CA LEU A 66 -5.19 -4.36 -39.86
C LEU A 66 -6.22 -4.63 -38.75
N SER A 67 -7.51 -4.40 -38.99
CA SER A 67 -8.57 -4.66 -38.02
C SER A 67 -8.70 -6.16 -37.74
N PHE A 68 -8.60 -7.02 -38.75
CA PHE A 68 -8.58 -8.47 -38.57
C PHE A 68 -7.37 -8.93 -37.72
N ALA A 69 -6.18 -8.43 -38.03
CA ALA A 69 -4.96 -8.77 -37.31
C ALA A 69 -4.99 -8.29 -35.84
N LEU A 70 -5.36 -7.03 -35.62
CA LEU A 70 -5.47 -6.45 -34.27
C LEU A 70 -6.58 -7.13 -33.46
N ASN A 71 -7.73 -7.44 -34.06
CA ASN A 71 -8.80 -8.14 -33.34
C ASN A 71 -8.39 -9.56 -32.94
N SER A 72 -7.70 -10.28 -33.81
CA SER A 72 -7.13 -11.60 -33.48
C SER A 72 -6.11 -11.50 -32.33
N LEU A 73 -5.28 -10.44 -32.34
CA LEU A 73 -4.33 -10.16 -31.26
C LEU A 73 -5.02 -9.77 -29.95
N VAL A 74 -6.10 -8.99 -30.00
CA VAL A 74 -6.92 -8.65 -28.82
C VAL A 74 -7.51 -9.91 -28.20
N ILE A 75 -8.04 -10.83 -29.01
CA ILE A 75 -8.59 -12.10 -28.50
C ILE A 75 -7.50 -12.95 -27.85
N GLY A 76 -6.35 -13.13 -28.51
CA GLY A 76 -5.24 -13.92 -27.97
C GLY A 76 -4.60 -13.31 -26.72
N SER A 77 -4.48 -11.98 -26.67
CA SER A 77 -4.00 -11.26 -25.50
C SER A 77 -5.00 -11.30 -24.36
N ALA A 78 -6.30 -11.20 -24.62
CA ALA A 78 -7.34 -11.33 -23.59
C ALA A 78 -7.31 -12.71 -22.92
N VAL A 79 -7.13 -13.78 -23.69
CA VAL A 79 -7.00 -15.14 -23.13
C VAL A 79 -5.75 -15.27 -22.27
N SER A 80 -4.59 -14.83 -22.78
CA SER A 80 -3.33 -14.85 -22.02
C SER A 80 -3.44 -14.02 -20.73
N MET A 81 -4.08 -12.86 -20.83
CA MET A 81 -4.29 -11.93 -19.73
C MET A 81 -5.20 -12.56 -18.66
N ALA A 82 -6.28 -13.24 -19.05
CA ALA A 82 -7.16 -13.96 -18.13
C ALA A 82 -6.43 -15.06 -17.34
N VAL A 83 -5.51 -15.79 -18.00
CA VAL A 83 -4.68 -16.81 -17.32
C VAL A 83 -3.71 -16.18 -16.32
N ILE A 84 -3.03 -15.09 -16.70
CA ILE A 84 -2.06 -14.40 -15.84
C ILE A 84 -2.75 -13.71 -14.65
N LEU A 85 -3.89 -13.06 -14.89
CA LEU A 85 -4.65 -12.37 -13.84
C LEU A 85 -5.52 -13.29 -12.98
N GLN A 86 -5.52 -14.61 -13.23
CA GLN A 86 -6.34 -15.54 -12.44
C GLN A 86 -6.00 -15.46 -10.94
N SER A 87 -4.72 -15.37 -10.57
CA SER A 87 -4.27 -15.22 -9.18
C SER A 87 -4.68 -13.88 -8.58
N GLU A 88 -4.60 -12.79 -9.36
CA GLU A 88 -4.95 -11.45 -8.91
C GLU A 88 -6.46 -11.30 -8.70
N PHE A 89 -7.26 -11.84 -9.62
CA PHE A 89 -8.73 -11.81 -9.51
C PHE A 89 -9.22 -12.63 -8.34
N ARG A 90 -8.59 -13.79 -8.09
CA ARG A 90 -8.83 -14.58 -6.88
C ARG A 90 -8.52 -13.78 -5.62
N ARG A 91 -7.33 -13.16 -5.55
CA ARG A 91 -6.91 -12.33 -4.41
C ARG A 91 -7.86 -11.15 -4.20
N PHE A 92 -8.29 -10.50 -5.27
CA PHE A 92 -9.29 -9.44 -5.23
C PHE A 92 -10.61 -9.95 -4.65
N LEU A 93 -11.14 -11.08 -5.12
CA LEU A 93 -12.37 -11.68 -4.59
C LEU A 93 -12.23 -12.10 -3.11
N GLU A 94 -11.07 -12.63 -2.72
CA GLU A 94 -10.75 -12.95 -1.33
C GLU A 94 -10.79 -11.69 -0.45
N GLN A 95 -10.16 -10.59 -0.90
CA GLN A 95 -10.19 -9.30 -0.20
C GLN A 95 -11.59 -8.67 -0.16
N LEU A 96 -12.36 -8.79 -1.25
CA LEU A 96 -13.75 -8.34 -1.29
C LEU A 96 -14.61 -9.13 -0.29
N GLY A 97 -14.45 -10.47 -0.27
CA GLY A 97 -15.23 -11.39 0.57
C GLY A 97 -14.91 -11.29 2.06
N GLN A 98 -13.68 -10.93 2.43
CA GLN A 98 -13.27 -10.71 3.83
C GLN A 98 -13.69 -9.34 4.38
N GLY A 99 -14.29 -8.46 3.56
CA GLY A 99 -14.69 -7.12 3.98
C GLY A 99 -13.52 -6.15 4.18
N GLU A 100 -12.33 -6.50 3.70
CA GLU A 100 -11.12 -5.66 3.81
C GLU A 100 -11.21 -4.38 2.95
N ILE A 101 -12.14 -4.31 1.99
CA ILE A 101 -12.47 -3.07 1.28
C ILE A 101 -12.86 -1.97 2.26
N LEU A 102 -13.61 -2.30 3.32
CA LEU A 102 -14.00 -1.33 4.35
C LEU A 102 -12.80 -0.89 5.19
N GLN A 103 -11.70 -1.66 5.23
CA GLN A 103 -10.43 -1.25 5.86
C GLN A 103 -9.57 -0.39 4.91
N MET A 104 -9.79 -0.46 3.60
CA MET A 104 -9.19 0.47 2.63
C MET A 104 -9.92 1.82 2.56
N PHE A 105 -11.24 1.86 2.80
CA PHE A 105 -12.05 3.11 2.83
C PHE A 105 -12.25 3.67 4.25
N GLY A 106 -12.38 2.81 5.24
CA GLY A 106 -12.36 3.19 6.64
C GLY A 106 -10.92 3.27 7.10
N HIS A 107 -10.48 4.47 7.48
CA HIS A 107 -9.33 4.63 8.36
C HIS A 107 -9.66 3.92 9.68
N ASN A 108 -9.51 2.60 9.69
CA ASN A 108 -9.49 1.86 10.93
C ASN A 108 -8.17 2.22 11.58
N ARG A 109 -8.18 3.32 12.33
CA ARG A 109 -7.44 3.43 13.57
C ARG A 109 -7.87 2.23 14.44
N ARG A 110 -7.38 1.04 14.10
CA ARG A 110 -7.06 0.09 15.15
C ARG A 110 -6.07 0.85 16.00
N ASN A 111 -6.49 1.13 17.23
CA ASN A 111 -5.61 1.64 18.27
C ASN A 111 -4.32 0.80 18.20
N LEU A 112 -3.28 1.37 17.62
CA LEU A 112 -1.91 0.88 17.67
C LEU A 112 -1.44 1.29 19.06
N PRO A 113 -1.19 0.37 19.99
CA PRO A 113 -0.16 0.65 20.97
C PRO A 113 1.16 0.67 20.16
N GLU A 114 1.76 1.85 20.08
CA GLU A 114 3.19 2.07 19.83
C GLU A 114 3.81 1.43 18.56
N SER A 115 3.80 2.18 17.45
CA SER A 115 4.78 1.98 16.35
C SER A 115 6.23 2.06 16.84
N ASP A 116 6.48 2.80 17.93
CA ASP A 116 7.80 2.89 18.57
C ASP A 116 8.26 1.54 19.12
N ASN A 117 7.35 0.71 19.65
CA ASN A 117 7.72 -0.58 20.24
C ASN A 117 8.29 -1.56 19.22
N ILE A 118 7.72 -1.61 18.01
CA ILE A 118 8.16 -2.58 16.99
C ILE A 118 9.56 -2.26 16.49
N ILE A 119 9.82 -0.97 16.22
CA ILE A 119 11.16 -0.52 15.79
C ILE A 119 12.16 -0.80 16.91
N ASP A 120 11.79 -0.55 18.16
CA ASP A 120 12.64 -0.84 19.32
C ASP A 120 12.93 -2.33 19.48
N GLU A 121 11.93 -3.20 19.32
CA GLU A 121 12.11 -4.65 19.34
C GLU A 121 13.04 -5.16 18.24
N ILE A 122 12.88 -4.66 17.00
CA ILE A 122 13.78 -4.99 15.88
C ILE A 122 15.19 -4.51 16.18
N VAL A 123 15.36 -3.25 16.60
CA VAL A 123 16.68 -2.67 16.87
C VAL A 123 17.37 -3.37 18.02
N GLU A 124 16.66 -3.73 19.08
CA GLU A 124 17.21 -4.46 20.22
C GLU A 124 17.63 -5.89 19.82
N ALA A 125 16.80 -6.60 19.05
CA ALA A 125 17.16 -7.92 18.51
C ALA A 125 18.41 -7.84 17.62
N ILE A 126 18.46 -6.87 16.70
CA ILE A 126 19.59 -6.68 15.80
C ILE A 126 20.87 -6.32 16.56
N LYS A 127 20.79 -5.47 17.60
CA LYS A 127 21.94 -5.15 18.46
C LYS A 127 22.51 -6.41 19.12
N GLN A 128 21.65 -7.28 19.67
CA GLN A 128 22.10 -8.52 20.30
C GLN A 128 22.70 -9.52 19.29
N LEU A 129 22.07 -9.68 18.12
CA LEU A 129 22.60 -10.52 17.04
C LEU A 129 23.96 -10.00 16.54
N SER A 130 24.11 -8.68 16.39
CA SER A 130 25.35 -8.01 16.01
C SER A 130 26.47 -8.24 17.03
N GLN A 131 26.18 -8.06 18.33
CA GLN A 131 27.15 -8.30 19.40
C GLN A 131 27.65 -9.76 19.43
N ASN A 132 26.74 -10.70 19.18
CA ASN A 132 27.04 -12.13 19.13
C ASN A 132 27.58 -12.60 17.76
N ARG A 133 27.73 -11.70 16.78
CA ARG A 133 28.12 -12.00 15.39
C ARG A 133 27.26 -13.10 14.74
N ILE A 134 25.97 -13.07 15.04
CA ILE A 134 25.00 -13.97 14.42
C ILE A 134 24.47 -13.29 13.15
N GLY A 135 24.63 -13.96 12.01
CA GLY A 135 24.16 -13.46 10.73
C GLY A 135 22.63 -13.37 10.68
N ALA A 136 22.12 -12.22 10.24
CA ALA A 136 20.69 -11.98 10.14
C ALA A 136 20.32 -11.23 8.87
N LEU A 137 19.13 -11.51 8.34
CA LEU A 137 18.59 -10.85 7.15
C LEU A 137 17.08 -10.65 7.33
N LEU A 138 16.67 -9.40 7.53
CA LEU A 138 15.27 -9.04 7.73
C LEU A 138 14.80 -8.24 6.52
N ILE A 139 13.59 -8.49 6.07
CA ILE A 139 12.89 -7.78 5.01
C ILE A 139 11.69 -7.11 5.65
N ILE A 140 11.59 -5.80 5.50
CA ILE A 140 10.50 -4.99 6.05
C ILE A 140 9.77 -4.35 4.88
N GLU A 141 8.46 -4.57 4.83
CA GLU A 141 7.58 -3.93 3.87
C GLU A 141 7.28 -2.48 4.31
N THR A 142 7.53 -1.50 3.43
CA THR A 142 7.29 -0.09 3.75
C THR A 142 5.91 0.39 3.36
N ASN A 143 5.45 0.09 2.14
CA ASN A 143 4.18 0.60 1.63
C ASN A 143 3.50 -0.39 0.65
N GLY A 144 2.90 -1.43 1.21
CA GLY A 144 2.20 -2.47 0.47
C GLY A 144 2.98 -3.79 0.46
N PRO A 145 2.27 -4.91 0.20
CA PRO A 145 2.83 -6.24 0.33
C PRO A 145 3.86 -6.54 -0.77
N ILE A 146 4.97 -7.16 -0.39
CA ILE A 146 5.90 -7.80 -1.33
C ILE A 146 5.25 -9.11 -1.79
N ASP A 147 5.34 -9.41 -3.08
CA ASP A 147 4.76 -10.61 -3.64
C ASP A 147 5.66 -11.82 -3.38
N GLU A 148 5.06 -12.99 -3.14
CA GLU A 148 5.82 -14.24 -2.98
C GLU A 148 6.63 -14.58 -4.25
N ARG A 149 6.23 -14.07 -5.42
CA ARG A 149 6.93 -14.22 -6.71
C ARG A 149 8.26 -13.46 -6.78
N ASP A 150 8.47 -12.46 -5.93
CA ASP A 150 9.74 -11.71 -5.85
C ASP A 150 10.80 -12.50 -5.07
N PHE A 151 10.40 -13.56 -4.37
CA PHE A 151 11.30 -14.46 -3.65
C PHE A 151 11.71 -15.64 -4.54
N SER A 152 12.93 -16.12 -4.37
CA SER A 152 13.36 -17.39 -4.98
C SER A 152 12.71 -18.58 -4.31
N VAL A 153 12.55 -18.53 -2.98
CA VAL A 153 11.77 -19.50 -2.20
C VAL A 153 11.02 -18.76 -1.09
N PRO A 154 9.69 -18.92 -0.94
CA PRO A 154 8.87 -18.13 -0.01
C PRO A 154 9.09 -18.44 1.49
N GLY A 155 9.87 -19.46 1.83
CA GLY A 155 10.18 -19.85 3.21
C GLY A 155 9.03 -20.53 3.97
N VAL A 156 9.18 -20.66 5.28
CA VAL A 156 8.17 -21.25 6.19
C VAL A 156 7.26 -20.15 6.71
N LYS A 157 5.94 -20.28 6.50
CA LYS A 157 4.94 -19.33 7.00
C LYS A 157 4.79 -19.46 8.52
N LEU A 158 4.91 -18.34 9.23
CA LEU A 158 4.79 -18.27 10.69
C LEU A 158 3.55 -17.51 11.13
N ASN A 159 3.25 -16.37 10.51
CA ASN A 159 2.17 -15.44 10.91
C ASN A 159 2.18 -15.12 12.42
N ALA A 160 3.38 -14.98 12.99
CA ALA A 160 3.59 -14.76 14.42
C ALA A 160 3.66 -13.26 14.73
N GLU A 161 3.30 -12.88 15.95
CA GLU A 161 3.56 -11.53 16.46
C GLU A 161 5.08 -11.29 16.54
N LEU A 162 5.51 -10.12 16.09
CA LEU A 162 6.91 -9.74 16.19
C LEU A 162 7.29 -9.61 17.67
N SER A 163 8.42 -10.21 18.02
CA SER A 163 9.08 -10.03 19.31
C SER A 163 10.58 -10.16 19.13
N LYS A 164 11.35 -9.49 19.99
CA LYS A 164 12.81 -9.57 19.94
C LYS A 164 13.30 -11.00 20.20
N GLU A 165 12.65 -11.73 21.10
CA GLU A 165 12.98 -13.11 21.46
C GLU A 165 12.77 -14.04 20.26
N LEU A 166 11.68 -13.86 19.51
CA LEU A 166 11.40 -14.66 18.32
C LEU A 166 12.40 -14.39 17.20
N LEU A 167 12.74 -13.12 16.93
CA LEU A 167 13.75 -12.77 15.94
C LEU A 167 15.11 -13.40 16.28
N GLN A 168 15.54 -13.31 17.53
CA GLN A 168 16.79 -13.92 17.98
C GLN A 168 16.76 -15.45 17.84
N THR A 169 15.64 -16.08 18.20
CA THR A 169 15.46 -17.53 18.08
C THR A 169 15.52 -18.00 16.63
N ILE A 170 14.91 -17.26 15.71
CA ILE A 170 14.92 -17.61 14.28
C ILE A 170 16.35 -17.58 13.72
N PHE A 171 17.13 -16.55 14.03
CA PHE A 171 18.49 -16.40 13.51
C PHE A 171 19.54 -17.20 14.28
N GLN A 172 19.16 -17.91 15.35
CA GLN A 172 20.09 -18.76 16.09
C GLN A 172 20.72 -19.80 15.14
N PRO A 173 22.07 -19.91 15.10
CA PRO A 173 22.74 -20.87 14.23
C PRO A 173 22.26 -22.30 14.48
N LYS A 174 22.24 -23.11 13.41
CA LYS A 174 21.84 -24.54 13.41
C LYS A 174 20.34 -24.81 13.58
N THR A 175 19.49 -23.79 13.59
CA THR A 175 18.03 -23.99 13.46
C THR A 175 17.67 -24.25 11.99
N LEU A 176 16.44 -24.67 11.69
CA LEU A 176 16.02 -24.81 10.28
C LEU A 176 15.65 -23.46 9.63
N LEU A 177 15.42 -22.42 10.43
CA LEU A 177 14.88 -21.12 9.96
C LEU A 177 15.95 -20.02 9.83
N HIS A 178 17.14 -20.21 10.40
CA HIS A 178 18.21 -19.18 10.35
C HIS A 178 18.84 -18.99 8.98
N ASP A 179 18.65 -19.95 8.08
CA ASP A 179 19.19 -19.89 6.72
C ASP A 179 18.17 -19.23 5.79
N GLY A 180 18.43 -17.97 5.45
CA GLY A 180 17.54 -17.13 4.65
C GLY A 180 17.09 -15.87 5.39
N ALA A 181 16.06 -15.24 4.84
CA ALA A 181 15.51 -13.99 5.32
C ALA A 181 14.22 -14.18 6.12
N VAL A 182 13.91 -13.18 6.95
CA VAL A 182 12.64 -13.07 7.66
C VAL A 182 11.82 -11.94 7.05
N LEU A 183 10.58 -12.24 6.64
CA LEU A 183 9.64 -11.25 6.10
C LEU A 183 8.77 -10.69 7.22
N ILE A 184 8.85 -9.37 7.40
CA ILE A 184 8.08 -8.61 8.38
C ILE A 184 7.10 -7.70 7.65
N ARG A 185 5.83 -7.82 8.03
CA ARG A 185 4.73 -6.99 7.55
C ARG A 185 4.05 -6.37 8.76
N GLU A 186 4.09 -5.05 8.84
CA GLU A 186 3.56 -4.28 9.97
C GLU A 186 4.13 -4.76 11.32
N HIS A 187 3.34 -5.51 12.10
CA HIS A 187 3.64 -6.00 13.44
C HIS A 187 3.81 -7.53 13.49
N LYS A 188 3.91 -8.19 12.34
CA LYS A 188 3.97 -9.66 12.25
C LYS A 188 5.15 -10.15 11.42
N ILE A 189 5.69 -11.28 11.86
CA ILE A 189 6.60 -12.11 11.08
C ILE A 189 5.75 -13.04 10.21
N ILE A 190 5.73 -12.78 8.91
CA ILE A 190 4.92 -13.53 7.94
C ILE A 190 5.59 -14.88 7.65
N SER A 191 6.88 -14.86 7.34
CA SER A 191 7.67 -16.07 7.05
C SER A 191 9.14 -15.91 7.45
N ALA A 192 9.80 -17.05 7.64
CA ALA A 192 11.24 -17.15 7.91
C ALA A 192 11.89 -18.18 6.98
N GLY A 193 13.21 -18.08 6.81
CA GLY A 193 13.94 -18.93 5.86
C GLY A 193 13.61 -18.63 4.39
N VAL A 194 13.25 -17.37 4.09
CA VAL A 194 12.95 -16.92 2.72
C VAL A 194 14.25 -16.80 1.93
N ILE A 195 14.32 -17.41 0.75
CA ILE A 195 15.50 -17.30 -0.13
C ILE A 195 15.25 -16.18 -1.13
N LEU A 196 16.17 -15.22 -1.19
CA LEU A 196 16.06 -14.01 -2.01
C LEU A 196 16.95 -14.08 -3.25
N PRO A 197 16.58 -13.36 -4.33
CA PRO A 197 17.47 -13.17 -5.46
C PRO A 197 18.74 -12.43 -5.03
N LEU A 198 19.88 -12.80 -5.61
CA LEU A 198 21.17 -12.18 -5.33
C LEU A 198 21.48 -11.09 -6.36
N SER A 199 22.00 -9.94 -5.91
CA SER A 199 22.49 -8.91 -6.83
C SER A 199 23.74 -9.38 -7.60
N GLU A 200 23.85 -8.95 -8.85
CA GLU A 200 24.98 -9.22 -9.77
C GLU A 200 25.98 -8.05 -9.86
N ARG A 201 25.74 -6.93 -9.17
CA ARG A 201 26.60 -5.74 -9.28
C ARG A 201 28.03 -5.99 -8.81
N ILE A 202 29.02 -5.42 -9.50
CA ILE A 202 30.46 -5.64 -9.24
C ILE A 202 30.88 -5.26 -7.81
N ALA A 203 30.28 -4.21 -7.22
CA ALA A 203 30.51 -3.80 -5.83
C ALA A 203 30.12 -4.89 -4.79
N SER A 204 29.38 -5.92 -5.23
CA SER A 204 28.92 -7.02 -4.40
C SER A 204 29.91 -8.19 -4.28
N ARG A 205 31.05 -8.19 -4.99
CA ARG A 205 32.03 -9.30 -4.93
C ARG A 205 32.74 -9.42 -3.58
N GLN A 206 32.85 -8.34 -2.82
CA GLN A 206 33.40 -8.34 -1.45
C GLN A 206 32.31 -8.54 -0.39
N LEU A 207 31.05 -8.78 -0.79
CA LEU A 207 29.91 -8.91 0.10
C LEU A 207 29.51 -10.37 0.26
N GLY A 208 29.23 -10.78 1.50
CA GLY A 208 28.65 -12.08 1.78
C GLY A 208 27.27 -12.26 1.14
N THR A 209 26.79 -13.51 1.09
CA THR A 209 25.53 -13.89 0.43
C THR A 209 24.31 -13.13 0.96
N ARG A 210 24.19 -12.92 2.28
CA ARG A 210 23.08 -12.15 2.88
C ARG A 210 23.02 -10.69 2.43
N HIS A 211 24.18 -10.06 2.25
CA HIS A 211 24.26 -8.69 1.74
C HIS A 211 23.85 -8.61 0.27
N ARG A 212 24.30 -9.59 -0.53
CA ARG A 212 23.91 -9.71 -1.94
C ARG A 212 22.42 -9.97 -2.10
N ALA A 213 21.85 -10.79 -1.23
CA ALA A 213 20.42 -11.08 -1.16
C ALA A 213 19.62 -9.81 -0.82
N ALA A 214 20.03 -9.05 0.19
CA ALA A 214 19.41 -7.79 0.57
C ALA A 214 19.44 -6.76 -0.58
N MET A 215 20.57 -6.64 -1.28
CA MET A 215 20.66 -5.78 -2.47
C MET A 215 19.75 -6.29 -3.59
N GLY A 216 19.77 -7.60 -3.88
CA GLY A 216 19.01 -8.17 -4.99
C GLY A 216 17.51 -7.96 -4.87
N ILE A 217 16.94 -8.18 -3.68
CA ILE A 217 15.50 -7.93 -3.47
C ILE A 217 15.16 -6.44 -3.53
N THR A 218 16.00 -5.57 -2.95
CA THR A 218 15.75 -4.12 -2.95
C THR A 218 16.00 -3.45 -4.31
N GLU A 219 16.69 -4.12 -5.24
CA GLU A 219 16.79 -3.73 -6.65
C GLU A 219 15.48 -3.99 -7.42
N GLN A 220 14.81 -5.11 -7.11
CA GLN A 220 13.59 -5.53 -7.79
C GLN A 220 12.35 -4.86 -7.20
N VAL A 221 12.36 -4.65 -5.88
CA VAL A 221 11.21 -4.14 -5.12
C VAL A 221 11.57 -2.80 -4.49
N GLU A 222 11.00 -1.71 -5.02
CA GLU A 222 11.27 -0.35 -4.53
C GLU A 222 10.77 -0.10 -3.10
N LYS A 223 9.75 -0.85 -2.67
CA LYS A 223 9.07 -0.67 -1.38
C LYS A 223 9.52 -1.68 -0.33
N CYS A 224 10.82 -1.92 -0.31
CA CYS A 224 11.46 -2.93 0.51
C CYS A 224 12.66 -2.31 1.22
N LEU A 225 12.72 -2.49 2.54
CA LEU A 225 13.91 -2.23 3.35
C LEU A 225 14.46 -3.56 3.82
N CYS A 226 15.77 -3.73 3.72
CA CYS A 226 16.42 -4.92 4.26
C CYS A 226 17.47 -4.56 5.31
N ILE A 227 17.42 -5.22 6.46
CA ILE A 227 18.43 -5.10 7.50
C ILE A 227 19.31 -6.35 7.44
N VAL A 228 20.62 -6.16 7.43
CA VAL A 228 21.60 -7.24 7.39
C VAL A 228 22.55 -7.14 8.57
N VAL A 229 22.79 -8.25 9.25
CA VAL A 229 23.88 -8.41 10.22
C VAL A 229 24.90 -9.36 9.63
N SER A 230 26.16 -8.93 9.57
CA SER A 230 27.28 -9.75 9.11
C SER A 230 27.65 -10.81 10.15
N GLU A 231 27.72 -12.07 9.74
CA GLU A 231 28.22 -13.17 10.60
C GLU A 231 29.73 -13.10 10.84
N GLU A 232 30.48 -12.47 9.92
CA GLU A 232 31.94 -12.37 10.03
C GLU A 232 32.35 -11.24 10.99
N THR A 233 31.70 -10.09 10.85
CA THR A 233 32.13 -8.84 11.50
C THR A 233 31.15 -8.34 12.55
N GLY A 234 29.92 -8.86 12.59
CA GLY A 234 28.83 -8.30 13.40
C GLY A 234 28.29 -6.96 12.88
N SER A 235 28.80 -6.43 11.75
CA SER A 235 28.40 -5.11 11.25
C SER A 235 26.95 -5.11 10.79
N ILE A 236 26.21 -4.08 11.20
CA ILE A 236 24.83 -3.83 10.77
C ILE A 236 24.85 -3.02 9.48
N SER A 237 24.04 -3.43 8.50
CA SER A 237 23.85 -2.74 7.23
C SER A 237 22.36 -2.60 6.92
N LEU A 238 21.99 -1.53 6.23
CA LEU A 238 20.64 -1.31 5.72
C LEU A 238 20.69 -1.24 4.20
N ALA A 239 19.92 -2.08 3.51
CA ALA A 239 19.77 -2.03 2.06
C ALA A 239 18.44 -1.36 1.68
N GLU A 240 18.50 -0.46 0.70
CA GLU A 240 17.35 0.25 0.12
C GLU A 240 17.67 0.54 -1.36
N LYS A 241 16.72 0.28 -2.26
CA LYS A 241 16.83 0.59 -3.71
C LYS A 241 18.13 0.07 -4.34
N GLY A 242 18.57 -1.12 -3.94
CA GLY A 242 19.81 -1.73 -4.43
C GLY A 242 21.11 -1.09 -3.93
N THR A 243 21.03 -0.16 -2.98
CA THR A 243 22.18 0.42 -2.30
C THR A 243 22.29 -0.13 -0.89
N LEU A 244 23.51 -0.24 -0.36
CA LEU A 244 23.79 -0.77 0.97
C LEU A 244 24.48 0.29 1.82
N ASN A 245 23.79 0.78 2.84
CA ASN A 245 24.32 1.71 3.82
C ASN A 245 24.98 0.94 4.96
N ARG A 246 26.30 1.11 5.11
CA ARG A 246 27.11 0.37 6.09
C ARG A 246 28.42 1.11 6.43
N PRO A 247 29.01 0.83 7.61
CA PRO A 247 28.40 0.17 8.77
C PRO A 247 27.48 1.13 9.53
N LEU A 248 26.41 0.61 10.12
CA LEU A 248 25.46 1.38 10.94
C LEU A 248 25.61 1.06 12.43
N THR A 249 25.39 2.05 13.27
CA THR A 249 25.17 1.86 14.70
C THR A 249 23.70 1.55 14.96
N GLY A 250 23.37 0.86 16.05
CA GLY A 250 21.98 0.54 16.37
C GLY A 250 21.10 1.80 16.56
N ASN A 251 21.67 2.91 17.03
CA ASN A 251 20.94 4.18 17.13
C ASN A 251 20.69 4.79 15.75
N LYS A 252 21.68 4.74 14.85
CA LYS A 252 21.49 5.23 13.47
C LYS A 252 20.52 4.35 12.69
N LEU A 253 20.50 3.04 12.96
CA LEU A 253 19.49 2.13 12.40
C LEU A 253 18.09 2.55 12.86
N LYS A 254 17.88 2.80 14.17
CA LYS A 254 16.58 3.27 14.69
C LYS A 254 16.11 4.53 13.97
N GLU A 255 16.97 5.56 13.91
CA GLU A 255 16.66 6.82 13.23
C GLU A 255 16.27 6.62 11.76
N LEU A 256 17.01 5.78 11.02
CA LEU A 256 16.71 5.49 9.61
C LEU A 256 15.41 4.70 9.43
N LEU A 257 15.12 3.75 10.33
CA LEU A 257 13.87 2.99 10.28
C LEU A 257 12.67 3.88 10.59
N GLU A 258 12.76 4.71 11.62
CA GLU A 258 11.74 5.71 11.95
C GLU A 258 11.51 6.62 10.74
N GLU A 259 12.56 7.23 10.17
CA GLU A 259 12.45 8.12 9.02
C GLU A 259 11.72 7.42 7.85
N ARG A 260 12.11 6.21 7.47
CA ARG A 260 11.55 5.52 6.29
C ARG A 260 10.14 4.97 6.51
N LEU A 261 9.84 4.46 7.71
CA LEU A 261 8.54 3.90 8.04
C LEU A 261 7.50 5.00 8.32
N PHE A 262 7.89 6.09 9.00
CA PHE A 262 6.99 7.22 9.25
C PHE A 262 6.72 8.07 8.00
N LEU A 263 7.71 8.26 7.10
CA LEU A 263 7.48 8.95 5.82
C LEU A 263 6.49 8.19 4.92
N SER A 264 6.47 6.86 5.00
CA SER A 264 5.50 6.02 4.27
C SER A 264 4.06 6.21 4.79
N GLY A 265 3.88 6.58 6.05
CA GLY A 265 2.58 6.98 6.63
C GLY A 265 2.21 8.45 6.39
N SER A 266 3.22 9.33 6.22
CA SER A 266 3.04 10.79 6.15
C SER A 266 2.70 11.31 4.74
N GLU A 267 2.98 10.58 3.66
CA GLU A 267 2.55 11.01 2.31
C GLU A 267 1.03 11.05 2.12
N LYS A 268 0.24 10.50 3.05
CA LYS A 268 -1.23 10.73 3.12
C LYS A 268 -1.64 11.86 4.09
N SER A 269 -0.68 12.52 4.73
CA SER A 269 -0.90 13.59 5.71
C SER A 269 -0.17 14.89 5.31
N THR A 270 -0.39 15.38 4.09
CA THR A 270 -0.06 16.78 3.79
C THR A 270 -1.33 17.54 3.36
N LYS A 271 -1.74 18.46 4.26
CA LYS A 271 -2.80 19.47 4.16
C LYS A 271 -4.25 19.05 4.46
N SER A 272 -4.51 18.61 5.70
CA SER A 272 -5.73 19.09 6.38
C SER A 272 -5.33 20.22 7.33
N LEU A 273 -5.68 21.45 6.94
CA LEU A 273 -5.63 22.64 7.78
C LEU A 273 -6.16 22.34 9.20
N PRO A 274 -5.58 22.92 10.27
CA PRO A 274 -6.10 22.77 11.62
C PRO A 274 -7.35 23.64 11.79
N LEU A 275 -8.48 23.19 11.24
CA LEU A 275 -9.81 23.80 11.41
C LEU A 275 -10.65 23.10 12.50
N VAL A 276 -10.02 22.35 13.41
CA VAL A 276 -10.76 21.58 14.43
C VAL A 276 -10.83 22.27 15.81
N ASN A 277 -10.16 23.41 16.02
CA ASN A 277 -10.26 24.13 17.31
C ASN A 277 -11.26 25.31 17.34
N ILE A 278 -11.99 25.59 16.26
CA ILE A 278 -12.98 26.68 16.25
C ILE A 278 -14.38 26.20 16.71
N GLY A 279 -14.70 24.91 16.51
CA GLY A 279 -16.02 24.34 16.83
C GLY A 279 -16.34 24.21 18.32
N ARG A 280 -15.34 24.24 19.21
CA ARG A 280 -15.55 24.16 20.68
C ARG A 280 -15.69 25.51 21.38
N GLN A 281 -15.29 26.61 20.75
CA GLN A 281 -15.43 27.96 21.35
C GLN A 281 -16.70 28.71 20.92
N ILE A 282 -17.37 28.28 19.84
CA ILE A 282 -18.63 28.91 19.39
C ILE A 282 -19.85 28.35 20.16
N GLY A 283 -19.77 27.09 20.64
CA GLY A 283 -20.85 26.44 21.37
C GLY A 283 -21.16 27.03 22.76
N SER A 284 -20.20 27.70 23.40
CA SER A 284 -20.41 28.29 24.74
C SER A 284 -20.86 29.76 24.71
N LYS A 285 -20.83 30.44 23.55
CA LYS A 285 -21.34 31.81 23.39
C LYS A 285 -22.69 31.88 22.66
N GLY A 286 -23.14 30.80 22.04
CA GLY A 286 -24.47 30.72 21.40
C GLY A 286 -25.63 30.56 22.39
N SER A 287 -25.40 29.94 23.55
CA SER A 287 -26.46 29.71 24.56
C SER A 287 -26.85 30.96 25.34
N GLU A 288 -26.00 31.99 25.39
CA GLU A 288 -26.32 33.28 26.00
C GLU A 288 -27.11 34.21 25.05
N LEU A 289 -26.98 34.04 23.73
CA LEU A 289 -27.74 34.83 22.75
C LEU A 289 -29.17 34.31 22.59
N ILE A 290 -29.40 33.01 22.77
CA ILE A 290 -30.74 32.41 22.67
C ILE A 290 -31.61 32.78 23.88
N SER A 291 -31.04 32.96 25.08
CA SER A 291 -31.83 33.41 26.24
C SER A 291 -32.25 34.89 26.16
N TRP A 292 -31.52 35.72 25.43
CA TRP A 292 -31.85 37.14 25.24
C TRP A 292 -32.99 37.35 24.23
N VAL A 293 -33.10 36.50 23.22
CA VAL A 293 -34.15 36.58 22.18
C VAL A 293 -35.53 36.12 22.68
N PHE A 294 -35.59 35.23 23.68
CA PHE A 294 -36.86 34.70 24.21
C PHE A 294 -37.47 35.51 25.37
N HIS A 295 -36.95 36.70 25.69
CA HIS A 295 -37.44 37.52 26.81
C HIS A 295 -38.04 38.88 26.44
N GLN A 296 -38.34 39.13 25.15
CA GLN A 296 -39.11 40.30 24.76
C GLN A 296 -40.32 39.94 23.91
N SER A 297 -41.46 39.73 24.58
CA SER A 297 -42.76 40.07 24.00
C SER A 297 -43.68 40.60 25.09
N PRO A 298 -44.20 41.85 24.95
CA PRO A 298 -45.08 42.46 25.93
C PRO A 298 -46.52 41.97 25.76
N SER A 299 -47.16 41.69 26.89
CA SER A 299 -48.60 41.48 27.02
C SER A 299 -49.35 42.79 26.79
N GLY A 300 -50.23 42.84 25.78
CA GLY A 300 -51.22 43.89 25.57
C GLY A 300 -52.63 43.29 25.39
N PRO A 301 -53.68 43.78 26.07
CA PRO A 301 -54.94 43.05 26.20
C PRO A 301 -55.96 43.30 25.09
N ARG A 302 -56.69 42.22 24.83
CA ARG A 302 -58.01 42.02 24.19
C ARG A 302 -58.97 43.23 24.21
N LYS A 303 -59.48 43.57 23.00
CA LYS A 303 -60.75 44.28 22.77
C LYS A 303 -61.93 43.61 23.50
N LYS A 304 -62.81 44.41 24.09
CA LYS A 304 -64.19 44.04 24.45
C LYS A 304 -65.15 45.18 24.08
N ARG A 305 -66.16 44.82 23.28
CA ARG A 305 -67.38 45.55 22.90
C ARG A 305 -67.22 46.83 22.07
#